data_AF-A0A519TL80-F1
#
_entry.id   AF-A0A519TL80-F1
#
_cell.length_a   1.000
_cell.length_b   1.000
_cell.length_c   1.000
_cell.angle_alpha   90.00
_cell.angle_beta   90.00
_cell.angle_gamma   90.00
#
_symmetry.space_group_name_H-M   'P 1'
#
loop_
_entity.id
_entity.type
_entity.pdbx_description
1 polymer ?
#
loop_
_entity_poly.entity_id
_entity_poly.type
_entity_poly.pdbx_seq_one_letter_code
_entity_poly.pdbx_strand_id
1 'polypeptide(L)'
;MKRIPILAFVALITLLPLSKINAQEIIKRKGYTLTFESNFKELDPKLRKRLIETFFVVYPKLEKEYNPKTLKSVKFFVDTAYKGVAATSNGVVTYSSIWMIKHPEDIDVVTHEVMHIVQDYGRSVGPGWLTEGIADYARYKFG
;
A
#
# COMPACT_ATOMS: atom_id res chain seq x y z
N MET A 1 -6.46 -28.45 66.90
CA MET A 1 -6.00 -28.66 65.51
C MET A 1 -7.18 -28.44 64.56
N LYS A 2 -7.31 -27.24 63.96
CA LYS A 2 -8.37 -26.92 62.99
C LYS A 2 -7.74 -26.86 61.59
N ARG A 3 -8.27 -27.66 60.66
CA ARG A 3 -7.79 -27.72 59.26
C ARG A 3 -8.44 -26.58 58.46
N ILE A 4 -7.64 -25.83 57.71
CA ILE A 4 -8.08 -24.78 56.78
C ILE A 4 -8.17 -25.42 55.38
N PRO A 5 -9.25 -25.24 54.59
CA PRO A 5 -9.30 -25.72 53.22
C PRO A 5 -8.61 -24.71 52.28
N ILE A 6 -7.75 -25.22 51.41
CA ILE A 6 -7.11 -24.43 50.35
C ILE A 6 -8.10 -24.34 49.17
N LEU A 7 -8.54 -23.12 48.87
CA LEU A 7 -9.38 -22.83 47.70
C LEU A 7 -8.46 -22.77 46.47
N ALA A 8 -8.57 -23.74 45.56
CA ALA A 8 -7.83 -23.73 44.30
C ALA A 8 -8.47 -22.73 43.33
N PHE A 9 -7.76 -21.66 43.02
CA PHE A 9 -8.18 -20.66 42.03
C PHE A 9 -7.79 -21.16 40.63
N VAL A 10 -8.75 -21.68 39.87
CA VAL A 10 -8.54 -22.02 38.45
C VAL A 10 -8.60 -20.72 37.65
N ALA A 11 -7.43 -20.25 37.18
CA ALA A 11 -7.35 -19.14 36.26
C ALA A 11 -7.89 -19.59 34.89
N LEU A 12 -9.07 -19.11 34.53
CA LEU A 12 -9.64 -19.29 33.20
C LEU A 12 -8.85 -18.42 32.21
N ILE A 13 -7.90 -19.01 31.49
CA ILE A 13 -7.20 -18.34 30.39
C ILE A 13 -8.19 -18.21 29.23
N THR A 14 -8.77 -17.02 29.06
CA THR A 14 -9.54 -16.67 27.88
C THR A 14 -8.57 -16.59 26.70
N LEU A 15 -8.71 -17.51 25.73
CA LEU A 15 -8.07 -17.38 24.43
C LEU A 15 -8.66 -16.15 23.72
N LEU A 16 -7.97 -15.02 23.80
CA LEU A 16 -8.21 -13.90 22.90
C LEU A 16 -8.03 -14.40 21.45
N PRO A 17 -8.94 -14.08 20.53
CA PRO A 17 -8.75 -14.44 19.13
C PRO A 17 -7.47 -13.76 18.65
N LEU A 18 -6.50 -14.55 18.17
CA LEU A 18 -5.34 -14.01 17.47
C LEU A 18 -5.86 -13.21 16.28
N SER A 19 -5.81 -11.88 16.38
CA SER A 19 -6.02 -11.00 15.24
C SER A 19 -5.11 -11.48 14.11
N LYS A 20 -5.67 -11.76 12.93
CA LYS A 20 -4.87 -12.10 11.75
C LYS A 20 -3.92 -10.92 11.51
N ILE A 21 -2.63 -11.12 11.79
CA ILE A 21 -1.60 -10.14 11.43
C ILE A 21 -1.52 -10.17 9.90
N ASN A 22 -2.17 -9.20 9.26
CA ASN A 22 -1.82 -8.86 7.88
C ASN A 22 -0.37 -8.37 7.91
N ALA A 23 0.45 -8.82 6.95
CA ALA A 23 1.83 -8.38 6.86
C ALA A 23 1.83 -6.88 6.56
N GLN A 24 2.07 -6.06 7.59
CA GLN A 24 2.18 -4.61 7.51
C GLN A 24 3.63 -4.22 7.74
N GLU A 25 4.18 -3.42 6.83
CA GLU A 25 5.51 -2.84 6.91
C GLU A 25 5.39 -1.32 6.79
N ILE A 26 6.09 -0.57 7.64
CA ILE A 26 6.14 0.89 7.56
C ILE A 26 7.58 1.30 7.28
N ILE A 27 7.80 1.89 6.11
CA ILE A 27 9.12 2.31 5.64
C ILE A 27 9.17 3.83 5.61
N LYS A 28 10.22 4.41 6.20
CA LYS A 28 10.45 5.86 6.19
C LYS A 28 11.79 6.18 5.55
N ARG A 29 11.82 7.05 4.53
CA ARG A 29 13.05 7.53 3.90
C ARG A 29 12.90 8.97 3.46
N LYS A 30 13.90 9.80 3.77
CA LYS A 30 14.02 11.20 3.28
C LYS A 30 12.72 12.02 3.40
N GLY A 31 11.99 11.88 4.50
CA GLY A 31 10.74 12.61 4.76
C GLY A 31 9.46 11.98 4.21
N TYR A 32 9.54 10.84 3.53
CA TYR A 32 8.38 10.08 3.05
C TYR A 32 8.12 8.85 3.92
N THR A 33 6.85 8.52 4.12
CA THR A 33 6.39 7.30 4.77
C THR A 33 5.59 6.47 3.78
N LEU A 34 5.97 5.21 3.61
CA LEU A 34 5.20 4.21 2.88
C LEU A 34 4.74 3.13 3.84
N THR A 35 3.43 2.95 3.96
CA THR A 35 2.84 1.78 4.62
C THR A 35 2.54 0.73 3.55
N PHE A 36 3.18 -0.42 3.62
CA PHE A 36 2.89 -1.55 2.76
C PHE A 36 2.05 -2.58 3.52
N GLU A 37 0.89 -2.93 3.00
CA GLU A 37 0.02 -3.96 3.54
C GLU A 37 -0.36 -4.97 2.46
N SER A 38 -0.60 -6.22 2.86
CA SER A 38 -1.14 -7.23 1.95
C SER A 38 -2.03 -8.22 2.69
N ASN A 39 -3.18 -8.54 2.10
CA ASN A 39 -3.98 -9.69 2.50
C ASN A 39 -3.64 -10.95 1.67
N PHE A 40 -2.66 -10.86 0.77
CA PHE A 40 -2.20 -11.94 -0.10
C PHE A 40 -0.88 -12.55 0.44
N LYS A 41 -0.99 -13.72 1.07
CA LYS A 41 0.14 -14.36 1.79
C LYS A 41 1.28 -14.82 0.87
N GLU A 42 0.98 -15.09 -0.39
CA GLU A 42 1.94 -15.65 -1.37
C GLU A 42 2.65 -14.56 -2.17
N LEU A 43 2.50 -13.28 -1.79
CA LEU A 43 3.20 -12.19 -2.46
C LEU A 43 4.71 -12.39 -2.41
N ASP A 44 5.34 -12.49 -3.59
CA ASP A 44 6.79 -12.62 -3.71
C ASP A 44 7.50 -11.45 -2.98
N PRO A 45 8.35 -11.74 -1.97
CA PRO A 45 9.15 -10.73 -1.28
C PRO A 45 10.00 -9.86 -2.22
N LYS A 46 10.48 -10.39 -3.35
CA LYS A 46 11.23 -9.63 -4.35
C LYS A 46 10.34 -8.61 -5.07
N LEU A 47 9.14 -9.02 -5.46
CA LEU A 47 8.15 -8.11 -6.06
C LEU A 47 7.78 -7.00 -5.06
N ARG A 48 7.45 -7.37 -3.82
CA ARG A 48 7.18 -6.40 -2.74
C ARG A 48 8.32 -5.37 -2.63
N LYS A 49 9.56 -5.84 -2.58
CA LYS A 49 10.74 -4.96 -2.52
C LYS A 49 10.81 -4.03 -3.73
N ARG A 50 10.63 -4.53 -4.95
CA ARG A 50 10.64 -3.70 -6.18
C ARG A 50 9.60 -2.59 -6.11
N LEU A 51 8.36 -2.91 -5.73
CA LEU A 51 7.28 -1.91 -5.60
C LEU A 51 7.67 -0.79 -4.60
N ILE A 52 8.20 -1.16 -3.43
CA ILE A 52 8.64 -0.22 -2.39
C ILE A 52 9.80 0.66 -2.89
N GLU A 53 10.82 0.06 -3.50
CA GLU A 53 11.97 0.81 -4.01
C GLU A 53 11.57 1.79 -5.12
N THR A 54 10.69 1.37 -6.04
CA THR A 54 10.17 2.24 -7.10
C THR A 54 9.48 3.47 -6.51
N PHE A 55 8.62 3.32 -5.49
CA PHE A 55 8.00 4.46 -4.81
C PHE A 55 9.03 5.50 -4.34
N PHE A 56 10.07 5.07 -3.63
CA PHE A 56 11.08 5.98 -3.09
C PHE A 56 12.00 6.58 -4.16
N VAL A 57 12.01 6.04 -5.37
CA VAL A 57 12.72 6.61 -6.53
C VAL A 57 11.85 7.61 -7.28
N VAL A 58 10.60 7.27 -7.60
CA VAL A 58 9.77 8.03 -8.52
C VAL A 58 8.96 9.11 -7.84
N TYR A 59 8.40 8.83 -6.66
CA TYR A 59 7.47 9.75 -5.99
C TYR A 59 8.10 11.11 -5.65
N PRO A 60 9.36 11.19 -5.13
CA PRO A 60 10.02 12.47 -4.93
C PRO A 60 10.28 13.26 -6.23
N LYS A 61 10.45 12.58 -7.37
CA LYS A 61 10.62 13.24 -8.68
C LYS A 61 9.29 13.84 -9.14
N LEU A 62 8.20 13.07 -9.03
CA LEU A 62 6.86 13.52 -9.41
C LEU A 62 6.37 14.68 -8.54
N GLU A 63 6.59 14.61 -7.23
CA GLU A 63 6.32 15.73 -6.33
C GLU A 63 7.04 17.01 -6.79
N LYS A 64 8.36 16.91 -7.00
CA LYS A 64 9.18 18.06 -7.37
C LYS A 64 8.73 18.69 -8.67
N GLU A 65 8.38 17.87 -9.65
CA GLU A 65 7.98 18.32 -10.99
C GLU A 65 6.57 18.91 -11.00
N TYR A 66 5.61 18.27 -10.32
CA TYR A 66 4.19 18.52 -10.57
C TYR A 66 3.41 19.06 -9.37
N ASN A 67 3.74 18.66 -8.14
CA ASN A 67 2.99 19.11 -6.95
C ASN A 67 3.81 18.99 -5.65
N PRO A 68 4.56 20.04 -5.25
CA PRO A 68 5.33 20.05 -4.00
C PRO A 68 4.50 19.96 -2.71
N LYS A 69 3.17 20.06 -2.81
CA LYS A 69 2.24 19.98 -1.67
C LYS A 69 1.57 18.60 -1.53
N THR A 70 1.97 17.62 -2.35
CA THR A 70 1.41 16.27 -2.30
C THR A 70 1.67 15.57 -0.95
N LEU A 71 0.95 14.48 -0.70
CA LEU A 71 1.03 13.72 0.54
C LEU A 71 2.44 13.16 0.78
N LYS A 72 2.89 13.20 2.03
CA LYS A 72 4.17 12.58 2.47
C LYS A 72 4.00 11.17 3.03
N SER A 73 2.76 10.75 3.23
CA SER A 73 2.39 9.43 3.74
C SER A 73 1.48 8.76 2.72
N VAL A 74 1.92 7.62 2.18
CA VAL A 74 1.21 6.83 1.17
C VAL A 74 1.07 5.40 1.68
N LYS A 75 -0.02 4.73 1.29
CA LYS A 75 -0.24 3.31 1.58
C LYS A 75 -0.29 2.52 0.28
N PHE A 76 0.46 1.42 0.23
CA PHE A 76 0.29 0.36 -0.76
C PHE A 76 -0.48 -0.79 -0.13
N PHE A 77 -1.49 -1.29 -0.83
CA PHE A 77 -2.29 -2.42 -0.40
C PHE A 77 -2.42 -3.44 -1.53
N VAL A 78 -1.92 -4.64 -1.32
CA VAL A 78 -2.15 -5.76 -2.26
C VAL A 78 -3.38 -6.53 -1.81
N ASP A 79 -4.42 -6.51 -2.65
CA ASP A 79 -5.75 -7.04 -2.33
C ASP A 79 -6.15 -8.21 -3.24
N THR A 80 -6.56 -9.32 -2.63
CA THR A 80 -7.12 -10.49 -3.31
C THR A 80 -8.54 -10.29 -3.85
N ALA A 81 -9.28 -9.32 -3.31
CA ALA A 81 -10.64 -8.99 -3.75
C ALA A 81 -10.65 -8.07 -4.98
N TYR A 82 -9.63 -7.22 -5.15
CA TYR A 82 -9.56 -6.26 -6.25
C TYR A 82 -9.33 -6.94 -7.61
N LYS A 83 -10.18 -6.63 -8.60
CA LYS A 83 -10.24 -7.32 -9.91
C LYS A 83 -9.65 -6.52 -11.08
N GLY A 84 -9.29 -5.25 -10.86
CA GLY A 84 -8.59 -4.43 -11.86
C GLY A 84 -7.08 -4.69 -11.89
N VAL A 85 -6.32 -3.73 -12.41
CA VAL A 85 -4.85 -3.74 -12.37
C VAL A 85 -4.39 -3.15 -11.03
N ALA A 86 -4.63 -1.85 -10.88
CA ALA A 86 -4.46 -1.10 -9.65
C ALA A 86 -5.44 0.09 -9.63
N ALA A 87 -5.58 0.72 -8.47
CA ALA A 87 -6.35 1.96 -8.33
C ALA A 87 -5.84 2.79 -7.15
N THR A 88 -5.98 4.10 -7.28
CA THR A 88 -5.54 5.06 -6.26
C THR A 88 -6.70 5.88 -5.72
N SER A 89 -6.77 5.99 -4.40
CA SER A 89 -7.74 6.85 -3.71
C SER A 89 -7.23 7.27 -2.33
N ASN A 90 -7.34 8.55 -1.99
CA ASN A 90 -6.99 9.11 -0.68
C ASN A 90 -5.59 8.69 -0.18
N GLY A 91 -4.59 8.71 -1.05
CA GLY A 91 -3.21 8.30 -0.72
C GLY A 91 -3.01 6.79 -0.55
N VAL A 92 -4.01 5.97 -0.88
CA VAL A 92 -3.94 4.52 -0.89
C VAL A 92 -3.89 4.02 -2.33
N VAL A 93 -2.82 3.34 -2.69
CA VAL A 93 -2.70 2.57 -3.93
C VAL A 93 -3.06 1.12 -3.64
N THR A 94 -4.06 0.61 -4.33
CA THR A 94 -4.50 -0.80 -4.25
C THR A 94 -4.04 -1.53 -5.49
N TYR A 95 -3.31 -2.63 -5.33
CA TYR A 95 -2.86 -3.50 -6.42
C TYR A 95 -3.64 -4.81 -6.38
N SER A 96 -4.04 -5.33 -7.55
CA SER A 96 -4.62 -6.67 -7.62
C SER A 96 -3.56 -7.73 -7.38
N SER A 97 -3.80 -8.63 -6.42
CA SER A 97 -2.91 -9.77 -6.21
C SER A 97 -2.82 -10.66 -7.46
N ILE A 98 -3.92 -10.80 -8.21
CA ILE A 98 -3.98 -11.63 -9.42
C ILE A 98 -3.14 -10.99 -10.53
N TRP A 99 -3.19 -9.66 -10.69
CA TRP A 99 -2.36 -8.96 -11.66
C TRP A 99 -0.88 -9.08 -11.31
N MET A 100 -0.51 -8.87 -10.04
CA MET A 100 0.87 -8.99 -9.57
C MET A 100 1.51 -10.36 -9.84
N ILE A 101 0.71 -11.45 -9.80
CA ILE A 101 1.19 -12.80 -10.14
C ILE A 101 1.38 -12.97 -11.65
N LYS A 102 0.44 -12.45 -12.45
CA LYS A 102 0.46 -12.62 -13.91
C LYS A 102 1.47 -11.71 -14.59
N HIS A 103 1.73 -10.54 -14.01
CA HIS A 103 2.57 -9.49 -14.56
C HIS A 103 3.56 -8.96 -13.51
N PRO A 104 4.45 -9.82 -12.96
CA PRO A 104 5.38 -9.42 -11.89
C PRO A 104 6.42 -8.39 -12.35
N GLU A 105 6.55 -8.19 -13.67
CA GLU A 105 7.44 -7.18 -14.27
C GLU A 105 6.77 -5.81 -14.46
N ASP A 106 5.46 -5.70 -14.26
CA ASP A 106 4.73 -4.44 -14.34
C ASP A 106 4.97 -3.59 -13.08
N ILE A 107 6.21 -3.11 -12.91
CA ILE A 107 6.62 -2.33 -11.74
C ILE A 107 6.21 -0.86 -11.89
N ASP A 108 6.22 -0.33 -13.11
CA ASP A 108 5.93 1.09 -13.35
C ASP A 108 4.44 1.41 -13.17
N VAL A 109 3.60 0.40 -12.89
CA VAL A 109 2.27 0.59 -12.31
C VAL A 109 2.34 1.46 -11.04
N VAL A 110 3.43 1.35 -10.27
CA VAL A 110 3.67 2.24 -9.12
C VAL A 110 3.69 3.69 -9.58
N THR A 111 4.41 4.01 -10.65
CA THR A 111 4.55 5.38 -11.16
C THR A 111 3.22 5.95 -11.64
N HIS A 112 2.43 5.14 -12.35
CA HIS A 112 1.07 5.50 -12.78
C HIS A 112 0.19 5.86 -11.59
N GLU A 113 0.08 4.93 -10.65
CA GLU A 113 -0.83 5.07 -9.52
C GLU A 113 -0.44 6.22 -8.58
N VAL A 114 0.85 6.35 -8.25
CA VAL A 114 1.28 7.43 -7.37
C VAL A 114 1.22 8.79 -8.05
N MET A 115 1.20 8.86 -9.39
CA MET A 115 0.91 10.10 -10.10
C MET A 115 -0.50 10.59 -9.80
N HIS A 116 -1.49 9.71 -9.61
CA HIS A 116 -2.84 10.13 -9.19
C HIS A 116 -2.84 10.79 -7.81
N ILE A 117 -1.93 10.42 -6.90
CA ILE A 117 -1.76 11.11 -5.61
C ILE A 117 -1.16 12.52 -5.81
N VAL A 118 -0.24 12.66 -6.77
CA VAL A 118 0.39 13.94 -7.10
C VAL A 118 -0.59 14.88 -7.82
N GLN A 119 -1.44 14.34 -8.70
CA GLN A 119 -2.48 15.10 -9.40
C GLN A 119 -3.43 15.81 -8.43
N ASP A 120 -3.90 15.12 -7.40
CA ASP A 120 -4.73 15.66 -6.31
C ASP A 120 -5.82 16.64 -6.77
N TYR A 121 -6.50 16.33 -7.88
CA TYR A 121 -7.52 17.21 -8.47
C TYR A 121 -8.81 17.33 -7.64
N GLY A 122 -8.88 16.66 -6.48
CA GLY A 122 -10.07 16.60 -5.64
C GLY A 122 -11.29 16.02 -6.38
N ARG A 123 -12.48 16.55 -6.08
CA ARG A 123 -13.73 16.18 -6.77
C ARG A 123 -13.84 16.92 -8.11
N SER A 124 -12.96 16.61 -9.04
CA SER A 124 -12.95 17.18 -10.38
C SER A 124 -13.97 16.50 -11.30
N VAL A 125 -14.56 17.28 -12.22
CA VAL A 125 -15.36 16.79 -13.36
C VAL A 125 -14.56 16.82 -14.67
N GLY A 126 -13.23 16.97 -14.57
CA GLY A 126 -12.33 16.93 -15.71
C GLY A 126 -12.39 15.59 -16.46
N PRO A 127 -11.99 15.58 -17.74
CA PRO A 127 -12.07 14.38 -18.56
C PRO A 127 -11.12 13.29 -18.06
N GLY A 128 -11.66 12.10 -17.77
CA GLY A 128 -10.87 10.98 -17.24
C GLY A 128 -9.70 10.56 -18.15
N TRP A 129 -9.86 10.63 -19.47
CA TRP A 129 -8.78 10.29 -20.41
C TRP A 129 -7.53 11.15 -20.22
N LEU A 130 -7.69 12.42 -19.80
CA LEU A 130 -6.56 13.30 -19.56
C LEU A 130 -5.89 12.96 -18.22
N THR A 131 -6.67 12.66 -17.20
CA THR A 131 -6.17 12.22 -15.88
C THR A 131 -5.34 10.95 -16.01
N GLU A 132 -5.88 9.92 -16.67
CA GLU A 132 -5.18 8.65 -16.93
C GLU A 132 -4.01 8.84 -17.89
N GLY A 133 -4.19 9.60 -18.98
CA GLY A 133 -3.12 9.85 -19.96
C GLY A 133 -1.91 10.59 -19.38
N ILE A 134 -2.12 11.49 -18.41
CA ILE A 134 -1.02 12.13 -17.67
C ILE A 134 -0.29 11.12 -16.77
N ALA A 135 -1.01 10.18 -16.15
CA ALA A 135 -0.40 9.12 -15.36
C ALA A 135 0.42 8.16 -16.23
N ASP A 136 -0.08 7.80 -17.41
CA ASP A 136 0.67 7.02 -18.42
C ASP A 136 1.90 7.78 -18.95
N TYR A 137 1.78 9.09 -19.17
CA TYR A 137 2.91 9.91 -19.55
C TYR A 137 3.97 9.97 -18.44
N ALA A 138 3.56 10.11 -17.18
CA ALA A 138 4.47 10.06 -16.04
C ALA A 138 5.17 8.70 -15.95
N ARG A 139 4.44 7.61 -16.20
CA ARG A 139 5.00 6.26 -16.31
C ARG A 139 6.09 6.19 -17.38
N TYR A 140 5.84 6.69 -18.59
CA TYR A 140 6.85 6.72 -19.66
C TYR A 140 8.08 7.57 -19.31
N LYS A 141 7.90 8.72 -18.63
CA LYS A 141 8.97 9.68 -18.35
C LYS A 141 9.81 9.33 -17.12
N PHE A 142 9.21 8.72 -16.10
CA PHE A 142 9.85 8.53 -14.79
C PHE A 142 9.96 7.06 -14.33
N GLY A 143 9.24 6.15 -14.99
CA GLY A 143 9.31 4.69 -14.79
C GLY A 143 10.64 4.12 -15.22
#